data_AF-A0A650GDG4-F1
#
_entry.id   AF-A0A650GDG4-F1
#
_cell.length_a   1.000
_cell.length_b   1.000
_cell.length_c   1.000
_cell.angle_alpha   90.00
_cell.angle_beta   90.00
_cell.angle_gamma   90.00
#
_symmetry.space_group_name_H-M   'P 1'
#
loop_
_entity.id
_entity.type
_entity.pdbx_description
1 polymer ?
#
loop_
_entity_poly.entity_id
_entity_poly.type
_entity_poly.pdbx_seq_one_letter_code
_entity_poly.pdbx_strand_id
1 'polypeptide(L)'
;MATPRGTSHQTRQRNKALLAASSGICHLCGHPGADCMDHVVPLYLDGEDEPHNMRPAHHFAECETCGVKCNRAKGRRRVAPVIRSSGSLRS
;
A
#
# COMPACT_ATOMS: atom_id res chain seq x y z
N MET A 1 10.40 -20.48 19.01
CA MET A 1 9.75 -21.08 17.83
C MET A 1 9.49 -19.95 16.83
N ALA A 2 10.16 -19.97 15.67
CA ALA A 2 9.97 -18.93 14.65
C ALA A 2 8.72 -19.26 13.81
N THR A 3 7.68 -18.45 13.93
CA THR A 3 6.44 -18.57 13.14
C THR A 3 6.77 -18.43 11.64
N PRO A 4 6.19 -19.26 10.75
CA PRO A 4 6.50 -19.19 9.32
C PRO A 4 6.13 -17.82 8.74
N ARG A 5 7.09 -17.22 8.01
CA ARG A 5 7.00 -15.93 7.31
C ARG A 5 6.20 -16.03 6.01
N GLY A 6 5.00 -16.59 6.07
CA GLY A 6 4.05 -16.62 4.95
C GLY A 6 2.74 -16.01 5.39
N THR A 7 2.27 -14.97 4.71
CA THR A 7 0.89 -14.48 4.88
C THR A 7 -0.04 -15.65 4.64
N SER A 8 -0.87 -15.99 5.62
CA SER A 8 -1.83 -17.09 5.48
C SER A 8 -2.68 -16.90 4.21
N HIS A 9 -3.12 -18.01 3.60
CA HIS A 9 -4.05 -17.94 2.46
C HIS A 9 -5.27 -17.06 2.78
N GLN A 10 -5.75 -17.14 4.04
CA GLN A 10 -6.83 -16.31 4.56
C GLN A 10 -6.49 -14.82 4.53
N THR A 11 -5.29 -14.41 4.98
CA THR A 11 -4.82 -13.02 4.90
C THR A 11 -4.79 -12.51 3.47
N ARG A 12 -4.29 -13.33 2.53
CA ARG A 12 -4.25 -12.96 1.10
C ARG A 12 -5.66 -12.77 0.55
N GLN A 13 -6.58 -13.67 0.88
CA GLN A 13 -7.96 -13.60 0.40
C GLN A 13 -8.71 -12.41 1.00
N ARG A 14 -8.50 -12.11 2.29
CA ARG A 14 -8.99 -10.90 2.95
C ARG A 14 -8.48 -9.63 2.25
N ASN A 15 -7.17 -9.52 2.05
CA ASN A 15 -6.58 -8.34 1.42
C ASN A 15 -7.09 -8.14 -0.02
N LYS A 16 -7.30 -9.23 -0.75
CA LYS A 16 -7.91 -9.19 -2.09
C LYS A 16 -9.35 -8.70 -2.05
N ALA A 17 -10.16 -9.17 -1.10
CA ALA A 17 -11.54 -8.72 -0.92
C ALA A 17 -11.63 -7.24 -0.54
N LEU A 18 -10.79 -6.79 0.41
CA LEU A 18 -10.69 -5.38 0.78
C LEU A 18 -10.29 -4.52 -0.43
N LEU A 19 -9.33 -4.97 -1.23
CA LEU A 19 -8.86 -4.21 -2.39
C LEU A 19 -9.98 -4.09 -3.44
N ALA A 20 -10.71 -5.18 -3.69
CA ALA A 20 -11.85 -5.19 -4.59
C ALA A 20 -13.01 -4.29 -4.12
N ALA A 21 -13.18 -4.11 -2.81
CA ALA A 21 -14.17 -3.21 -2.22
C ALA A 21 -13.71 -1.74 -2.16
N SER A 22 -12.42 -1.46 -2.43
CA SER A 22 -11.86 -0.12 -2.39
C SER A 22 -11.99 0.61 -3.73
N SER A 23 -11.72 1.91 -3.75
CA SER A 23 -11.65 2.68 -5.00
C SER A 23 -10.47 2.30 -5.90
N GLY A 24 -9.53 1.46 -5.43
CA GLY A 24 -8.29 1.15 -6.14
C GLY A 24 -7.34 2.35 -6.26
N ILE A 25 -7.61 3.45 -5.52
CA ILE A 25 -6.77 4.64 -5.50
C ILE A 25 -5.69 4.47 -4.44
N CYS A 26 -4.43 4.59 -4.85
CA CYS A 26 -3.29 4.50 -3.95
C CYS A 26 -3.31 5.65 -2.94
N HIS A 27 -3.32 5.34 -1.65
CA HIS A 27 -3.37 6.37 -0.60
C HIS A 27 -2.07 7.16 -0.43
N LEU A 28 -0.96 6.70 -1.03
CA LEU A 28 0.35 7.33 -0.94
C LEU A 28 0.54 8.42 -2.00
N CYS A 29 0.16 8.14 -3.24
CA CYS A 29 0.30 9.09 -4.35
C CYS A 29 -1.03 9.72 -4.79
N GLY A 30 -2.15 9.01 -4.64
CA GLY A 30 -3.48 9.43 -5.08
C GLY A 30 -3.86 8.97 -6.49
N HIS A 31 -3.02 8.19 -7.18
CA HIS A 31 -3.30 7.68 -8.51
C HIS A 31 -4.03 6.32 -8.46
N PRO A 32 -4.84 5.98 -9.48
CA PRO A 32 -5.50 4.68 -9.58
C PRO A 32 -4.49 3.54 -9.80
N GLY A 33 -5.00 2.30 -9.80
CA GLY A 33 -4.21 1.10 -10.10
C GLY A 33 -3.48 0.52 -8.89
N ALA A 34 -3.93 0.80 -7.67
CA ALA A 34 -3.42 0.12 -6.48
C ALA A 34 -3.68 -1.39 -6.58
N ASP A 35 -2.68 -2.19 -6.22
CA ASP A 35 -2.66 -3.65 -6.39
C ASP A 35 -2.48 -4.42 -5.08
N CYS A 36 -2.30 -3.71 -3.97
CA CYS A 36 -2.20 -4.28 -2.64
C CYS A 36 -2.88 -3.41 -1.59
N MET A 37 -3.04 -3.97 -0.39
CA MET A 37 -3.31 -3.21 0.83
C MET A 37 -2.02 -2.98 1.61
N ASP A 38 -1.80 -1.73 2.02
CA ASP A 38 -0.71 -1.29 2.88
C ASP A 38 -1.27 -0.82 4.22
N HIS A 39 -0.53 -1.11 5.29
CA HIS A 39 -0.84 -0.61 6.63
C HIS A 39 -0.51 0.87 6.70
N VAL A 40 -1.49 1.73 6.97
CA VAL A 40 -1.28 3.19 7.11
C VAL A 40 -0.27 3.46 8.22
N VAL A 41 -0.51 2.89 9.40
CA VAL A 41 0.46 2.81 10.49
C VAL A 41 1.16 1.45 10.40
N PRO A 42 2.50 1.40 10.22
CA PRO A 42 3.24 0.14 10.19
C PRO A 42 3.06 -0.67 11.48
N LEU A 43 2.98 -2.00 11.37
CA LEU A 43 2.78 -2.91 12.51
C LEU A 43 3.81 -2.72 13.64
N TYR A 44 5.04 -2.37 13.31
CA TYR A 44 6.10 -2.17 14.31
C TYR A 44 6.01 -0.83 15.05
N LEU A 45 5.13 0.08 14.62
CA LEU A 45 4.85 1.37 15.26
C LEU A 45 3.42 1.39 15.84
N ASP A 46 3.00 0.26 16.39
CA ASP A 46 1.68 0.05 16.99
C ASP A 46 0.51 0.11 15.99
N GLY A 47 0.79 -0.17 14.72
CA GLY A 47 -0.25 -0.36 13.72
C GLY A 47 -0.96 -1.71 13.87
N GLU A 48 -2.28 -1.73 13.70
CA GLU A 48 -3.08 -2.96 13.75
C GLU A 48 -3.20 -3.59 12.35
N ASP A 49 -3.33 -4.92 12.26
CA ASP A 49 -3.65 -5.61 11.00
C ASP A 49 -5.17 -5.63 10.73
N GLU A 50 -5.83 -4.51 11.01
CA GLU A 50 -7.28 -4.36 10.92
C GLU A 50 -7.71 -3.58 9.66
N PRO A 51 -8.91 -3.82 9.10
CA PRO A 51 -9.36 -3.16 7.87
C PRO A 51 -9.29 -1.62 7.91
N HIS A 52 -9.49 -1.01 9.07
CA HIS A 52 -9.43 0.45 9.21
C HIS A 52 -8.02 1.03 9.06
N ASN A 53 -6.98 0.23 9.33
CA ASN A 53 -5.57 0.59 9.15
C ASN A 53 -5.04 0.16 7.77
N MET A 54 -5.88 -0.42 6.91
CA MET A 54 -5.49 -0.93 5.60
C MET A 54 -5.98 -0.01 4.48
N ARG A 55 -5.05 0.44 3.63
CA ARG A 55 -5.38 1.28 2.48
C ARG A 55 -4.72 0.79 1.19
N PRO A 56 -5.34 1.02 0.02
CA PRO A 56 -4.76 0.58 -1.23
C PRO A 56 -3.42 1.27 -1.51
N ALA A 57 -2.46 0.54 -2.08
CA ALA A 57 -1.18 1.06 -2.53
C ALA A 57 -0.62 0.27 -3.71
N HIS A 58 0.37 0.85 -4.41
CA HIS A 58 1.16 0.15 -5.44
C HIS A 58 2.33 -0.60 -4.80
N HIS A 59 2.38 -1.92 -4.95
CA HIS A 59 3.43 -2.79 -4.40
C HIS A 59 4.02 -3.76 -5.41
N PHE A 60 3.22 -4.41 -6.25
CA PHE A 60 3.73 -5.37 -7.23
C PHE A 60 4.12 -4.65 -8.53
N ALA A 61 3.26 -3.78 -9.04
CA ALA A 61 3.48 -2.93 -10.19
C ALA A 61 3.96 -1.52 -9.79
N GLU A 62 4.69 -0.88 -10.69
CA GLU A 62 5.02 0.54 -10.57
C GLU A 62 3.78 1.38 -10.89
N CYS A 63 3.64 2.52 -10.20
CA CYS A 63 2.61 3.49 -10.57
C CYS A 63 2.98 4.13 -11.92
N GLU A 64 2.05 4.12 -12.86
CA GLU A 64 2.25 4.69 -14.21
C GLU A 64 2.66 6.18 -14.17
N THR A 65 2.20 6.92 -13.16
CA THR A 65 2.51 8.35 -13.03
C THR A 65 3.77 8.61 -12.19
N CYS A 66 3.98 7.87 -11.10
CA CYS A 66 5.11 8.08 -10.20
C CYS A 66 6.39 7.35 -10.65
N GLY A 67 6.27 6.32 -11.49
CA GLY A 67 7.38 5.47 -11.92
C GLY A 67 8.00 4.63 -10.79
N VAL A 68 7.32 4.50 -9.65
CA VAL A 68 7.81 3.76 -8.48
C VAL A 68 6.73 2.90 -7.86
N LYS A 69 7.17 1.86 -7.15
CA LYS A 69 6.32 1.04 -6.27
C LYS A 69 6.12 1.80 -4.97
N CYS A 70 5.04 2.58 -4.87
CA CYS A 70 4.79 3.54 -3.78
C CYS A 70 4.93 2.90 -2.38
N ASN A 71 4.39 1.70 -2.18
CA ASN A 71 4.48 0.98 -0.90
C ASN A 71 5.95 0.66 -0.55
N ARG A 72 6.72 0.20 -1.54
CA ARG A 72 8.17 -0.07 -1.34
C ARG A 72 8.96 1.20 -1.04
N ALA A 73 8.58 2.33 -1.66
CA ALA A 73 9.20 3.63 -1.41
C ALA A 73 8.92 4.15 0.01
N LYS A 74 7.69 3.95 0.53
CA LYS A 74 7.36 4.19 1.95
C LYS A 74 8.20 3.32 2.87
N GLY A 75 8.23 2.01 2.58
CA GLY A 75 8.92 1.02 3.39
C GLY A 75 8.36 0.98 4.81
N ARG A 76 9.25 1.06 5.79
CA ARG A 76 8.86 1.02 7.21
C ARG A 76 8.41 2.39 7.74
N ARG A 77 8.55 3.50 7.01
CA ARG A 77 8.31 4.83 7.59
C ARG A 77 6.83 5.04 7.97
N ARG A 78 6.58 5.68 9.13
CA ARG A 78 5.23 6.10 9.56
C ARG A 78 4.62 7.09 8.57
N VAL A 79 5.44 8.00 8.07
CA VAL A 79 5.06 8.98 7.06
C VAL A 79 5.71 8.57 5.76
N ALA A 80 4.90 8.38 4.73
CA ALA A 80 5.42 8.12 3.41
C ALA A 80 6.23 9.32 2.90
N PRO A 81 7.35 9.11 2.20
CA PRO A 81 8.01 10.21 1.52
C PRO A 81 7.03 10.87 0.53
N VAL A 82 7.27 12.13 0.19
CA VAL A 82 6.47 12.81 -0.83
C VAL A 82 6.75 12.13 -2.18
N ILE A 83 5.90 11.15 -2.54
CA ILE A 83 5.98 10.35 -3.78
C ILE A 83 5.13 10.99 -4.90
N ARG A 84 4.42 12.08 -4.57
CA ARG A 84 3.56 12.81 -5.49
C ARG A 84 4.39 13.57 -6.53
N SER A 85 4.66 12.93 -7.66
CA SER A 85 4.91 13.65 -8.90
C SER A 85 3.57 13.89 -9.57
N SER A 86 2.88 14.96 -9.18
CA SER A 86 1.79 15.47 -10.01
C SER A 86 2.39 15.77 -11.38
N GLY A 87 1.94 15.04 -12.42
CA GLY A 87 2.41 15.25 -13.79
C GLY A 87 2.25 16.70 -14.29
N SER A 88 1.55 17.55 -13.53
CA SER A 88 1.41 18.99 -13.72
C SER A 88 2.71 19.81 -13.65
N LEU A 89 3.83 19.24 -13.20
CA LEU A 89 5.15 19.91 -13.21
C LEU A 89 6.00 19.53 -14.43
N ARG A 90 5.46 18.78 -15.39
CA ARG A 90 6.12 18.41 -16.66
C ARG A 90 5.52 19.20 -17.83
N SER A 91 5.50 20.53 -17.71
CA SER A 91 5.12 21.48 -18.78
C SER A 91 6.24 22.48 -18.98
#